data_AF-A0A2Z6RDC1-F1
#
_entry.id   AF-A0A2Z6RDC1-F1
#
_cell.length_a   1.000
_cell.length_b   1.000
_cell.length_c   1.000
_cell.angle_alpha   90.00
_cell.angle_beta   90.00
_cell.angle_gamma   90.00
#
_symmetry.space_group_name_H-M   'P 1'
#
loop_
_entity.id
_entity.type
_entity.pdbx_description
1 polymer ?
#
loop_
_entity_poly.entity_id
_entity_poly.type
_entity_poly.pdbx_seq_one_letter_code
_entity_poly.pdbx_strand_id
1 'polypeptide(L)'
;MLNYITQTLRALFYGTALFSFAISINIVQICSMLLIPYSRRLVWDINSRGAAQSMWWVMQYIFEKNHKGNITFSGDRIPSDESAVVISNHRSFTDFYMLHAVAIRRNMLPHVKYFAKDSLKYIPFFGFGMWLMGMIFIKRNWTQDEGQLKKIFKTIKRYAAPIWVVNFVEGTRLTQKKLQESQAFARDRGLPILQNLLLPRTKGFVACIRQLRNTHVKYVYDFTIAYRHIKKGLQCPPNLLQIHSLPIITPPWYFHVHVRKYSIEDLPSDEEKLAEWVKQVFVEKDAILEDMKIKWTKCEKLGEIRTEKYF
;
A
#
# COMPACT_ATOMS: atom_id res chain seq x y z
N MET A 1 -24.02 26.02 -4.44
CA MET A 1 -24.70 25.08 -5.37
C MET A 1 -23.80 24.71 -6.55
N LEU A 2 -23.25 25.69 -7.30
CA LEU A 2 -22.38 25.45 -8.46
C LEU A 2 -21.15 24.54 -8.17
N ASN A 3 -20.42 24.80 -7.08
CA ASN A 3 -19.26 23.96 -6.69
C ASN A 3 -19.62 22.49 -6.42
N TYR A 4 -20.79 22.23 -5.85
CA TYR A 4 -21.24 20.86 -5.59
C TYR A 4 -21.62 20.17 -6.90
N ILE A 5 -22.31 20.86 -7.82
CA ILE A 5 -22.64 20.33 -9.14
C ILE A 5 -21.37 19.99 -9.91
N THR A 6 -20.38 20.88 -9.94
CA THR A 6 -19.10 20.63 -10.61
C THR A 6 -18.33 19.45 -10.00
N GLN A 7 -18.32 19.32 -8.67
CA GLN A 7 -17.70 18.17 -8.00
C GLN A 7 -18.41 16.86 -8.35
N THR A 8 -19.74 16.85 -8.35
CA THR A 8 -20.52 15.67 -8.73
C THR A 8 -20.28 15.28 -10.19
N LEU A 9 -20.27 16.24 -11.11
CA LEU A 9 -19.98 15.98 -12.52
C LEU A 9 -18.57 15.43 -12.73
N ARG A 10 -17.56 15.95 -12.02
CA ARG A 10 -16.20 15.42 -12.05
C ARG A 10 -16.12 14.01 -11.49
N ALA A 11 -16.75 13.77 -10.34
CA ALA A 11 -16.80 12.44 -9.73
C ALA A 11 -17.46 11.44 -10.69
N LEU A 12 -18.54 11.84 -11.36
CA LEU A 12 -19.23 11.02 -12.35
C LEU A 12 -18.32 10.76 -13.56
N PHE A 13 -17.71 11.80 -14.13
CA PHE A 13 -16.81 11.69 -15.28
C PHE A 13 -15.61 10.78 -15.00
N TYR A 14 -14.87 11.03 -13.92
CA TYR A 14 -13.72 10.18 -13.57
C TYR A 14 -14.16 8.79 -13.14
N GLY A 15 -15.30 8.67 -12.45
CA GLY A 15 -15.89 7.38 -12.11
C GLY A 15 -16.16 6.57 -13.37
N THR A 16 -17.01 7.06 -14.27
CA THR A 16 -17.38 6.36 -15.51
C THR A 16 -16.15 6.07 -16.36
N ALA A 17 -15.25 7.03 -16.55
CA ALA A 17 -14.02 6.81 -17.32
C ALA A 17 -13.12 5.72 -16.73
N LEU A 18 -12.89 5.72 -15.41
CA LEU A 18 -12.09 4.69 -14.74
C LEU A 18 -12.78 3.31 -14.78
N PHE A 19 -14.10 3.25 -14.65
CA PHE A 19 -14.86 2.01 -14.78
C PHE A 19 -14.80 1.45 -16.21
N SER A 20 -15.03 2.28 -17.23
CA SER A 20 -14.92 1.89 -18.64
C SER A 20 -13.50 1.43 -18.98
N PHE A 21 -12.49 2.11 -18.44
CA PHE A 21 -11.10 1.70 -18.59
C PHE A 21 -10.82 0.36 -17.92
N ALA A 22 -11.30 0.16 -16.69
CA ALA A 22 -11.17 -1.13 -15.99
C ALA A 22 -11.83 -2.27 -16.76
N ILE A 23 -13.01 -2.06 -17.36
CA ILE A 23 -13.68 -3.04 -18.22
C ILE A 23 -12.81 -3.37 -19.45
N SER A 24 -12.26 -2.36 -20.11
CA SER A 24 -11.39 -2.55 -21.28
C SER A 24 -10.13 -3.36 -20.93
N ILE A 25 -9.53 -3.07 -19.78
CA ILE A 25 -8.41 -3.84 -19.24
C ILE A 25 -8.84 -5.28 -18.94
N ASN A 26 -10.00 -5.49 -18.32
CA ASN A 26 -10.51 -6.83 -18.02
C ASN A 26 -10.67 -7.68 -19.29
N ILE A 27 -11.11 -7.10 -20.42
CA ILE A 27 -11.18 -7.80 -21.70
C ILE A 27 -9.79 -8.31 -22.11
N VAL A 28 -8.77 -7.46 -22.06
CA VAL A 28 -7.37 -7.86 -22.34
C VAL A 28 -6.91 -8.97 -21.39
N GLN A 29 -7.25 -8.86 -20.10
CA GLN A 29 -6.90 -9.88 -19.11
C GLN A 29 -7.58 -11.22 -19.40
N ILE A 30 -8.86 -11.23 -19.79
CA ILE A 30 -9.60 -12.44 -20.18
C ILE A 30 -8.97 -13.05 -21.44
N CYS A 31 -8.71 -12.25 -22.47
CA CYS A 31 -8.04 -12.73 -23.68
C CYS A 31 -6.66 -13.32 -23.37
N SER A 32 -5.92 -12.73 -22.43
CA SER A 32 -4.61 -13.26 -22.01
C SER A 32 -4.70 -14.68 -21.45
N MET A 33 -5.84 -15.10 -20.89
CA MET A 33 -6.00 -16.46 -20.36
C MET A 33 -5.92 -17.54 -21.45
N LEU A 34 -6.22 -17.20 -22.71
CA LEU A 34 -6.03 -18.12 -23.85
C LEU A 34 -4.56 -18.48 -24.07
N LEU A 35 -3.63 -17.68 -23.53
CA LEU A 35 -2.18 -17.90 -23.62
C LEU A 35 -1.63 -18.78 -22.49
N ILE A 36 -2.45 -19.20 -21.52
CA ILE A 36 -2.04 -20.03 -20.38
C ILE A 36 -1.36 -21.35 -20.80
N PRO A 37 -1.86 -22.10 -21.81
CA PRO A 37 -1.22 -23.34 -22.25
C PRO A 37 0.18 -23.12 -22.86
N TYR A 38 0.42 -21.93 -23.43
CA TYR A 38 1.65 -21.62 -24.15
C TYR A 38 2.72 -21.00 -23.23
N SER A 39 2.35 -20.00 -22.43
CA SER A 39 3.28 -19.35 -21.50
C SER A 39 2.57 -18.64 -20.36
N ARG A 40 2.60 -19.27 -19.18
CA ARG A 40 2.14 -18.62 -17.93
C ARG A 40 2.92 -17.36 -17.59
N ARG A 41 4.19 -17.27 -18.03
CA ARG A 41 5.01 -16.07 -17.83
C ARG A 41 4.49 -14.91 -18.67
N LEU A 42 4.13 -15.17 -19.93
CA LEU A 42 3.54 -14.16 -20.81
C LEU A 42 2.21 -13.65 -20.26
N VAL A 43 1.33 -14.56 -19.80
CA VAL A 43 0.07 -14.16 -19.12
C VAL A 43 0.37 -13.28 -17.92
N TRP A 44 1.41 -13.62 -17.15
CA TRP A 44 1.80 -12.83 -16.00
C TRP A 44 2.28 -11.42 -16.38
N ASP A 45 3.12 -11.32 -17.40
CA ASP A 45 3.66 -10.04 -17.86
C ASP A 45 2.55 -9.17 -18.47
N ILE A 46 1.59 -9.73 -19.23
CA ILE A 46 0.40 -8.99 -19.73
C ILE A 46 -0.42 -8.43 -18.56
N ASN A 47 -0.67 -9.23 -17.53
CA ASN A 47 -1.48 -8.81 -16.39
C ASN A 47 -0.74 -7.83 -15.46
N SER A 48 0.58 -7.93 -15.34
CA SER A 48 1.39 -7.01 -14.52
C SER A 48 1.74 -5.74 -15.28
N ARG A 49 2.55 -5.88 -16.33
CA ARG A 49 3.17 -4.76 -17.08
C ARG A 49 2.20 -4.09 -18.04
N GLY A 50 1.19 -4.83 -18.51
CA GLY A 50 0.06 -4.25 -19.23
C GLY A 50 -1.00 -3.76 -18.27
N ALA A 51 -1.87 -4.67 -17.83
CA ALA A 51 -3.09 -4.33 -17.11
C ALA A 51 -2.86 -3.55 -15.80
N ALA A 52 -2.08 -4.09 -14.86
CA ALA A 52 -1.86 -3.46 -13.57
C ALA A 52 -1.15 -2.10 -13.72
N GLN A 53 -0.07 -2.06 -14.48
CA GLN A 53 0.68 -0.83 -14.73
C GLN A 53 -0.20 0.25 -15.32
N SER A 54 -0.97 -0.04 -16.39
CA SER A 54 -1.82 0.95 -17.03
C SER A 54 -2.89 1.49 -16.08
N MET A 55 -3.59 0.62 -15.34
CA MET A 55 -4.64 1.04 -14.40
C MET A 55 -4.06 1.92 -13.29
N TRP A 56 -3.00 1.46 -12.64
CA TRP A 56 -2.41 2.20 -11.52
C TRP A 56 -1.69 3.47 -11.96
N TRP A 57 -1.07 3.47 -13.14
CA TRP A 57 -0.42 4.64 -13.69
C TRP A 57 -1.44 5.73 -14.02
N VAL A 58 -2.57 5.39 -14.65
CA VAL A 58 -3.64 6.36 -14.94
C VAL A 58 -4.18 6.97 -13.64
N MET A 59 -4.46 6.13 -12.63
CA MET A 59 -4.93 6.62 -11.32
C MET A 59 -3.89 7.55 -10.67
N GLN A 60 -2.62 7.15 -10.64
CA GLN A 60 -1.56 7.96 -10.04
C GLN A 60 -1.30 9.26 -10.83
N TYR A 61 -1.38 9.20 -12.16
CA TYR A 61 -1.24 10.36 -13.02
C TYR A 61 -2.33 11.39 -12.75
N ILE A 62 -3.60 10.95 -12.67
CA ILE A 62 -4.71 11.83 -12.30
C ILE A 62 -4.45 12.44 -10.92
N PHE A 63 -4.01 11.66 -9.95
CA PHE A 63 -3.72 12.16 -8.60
C PHE A 63 -2.60 13.21 -8.56
N GLU A 64 -1.41 12.90 -9.08
CA GLU A 64 -0.25 13.80 -8.99
C GLU A 64 -0.34 14.98 -9.98
N LYS A 65 -0.80 14.74 -11.21
CA LYS A 65 -0.74 15.74 -12.29
C LYS A 65 -2.04 16.54 -12.45
N ASN A 66 -3.18 15.86 -12.48
CA ASN A 66 -4.47 16.55 -12.69
C ASN A 66 -4.95 17.18 -11.38
N HIS A 67 -4.90 16.43 -10.27
CA HIS A 67 -5.36 16.89 -8.96
C HIS A 67 -4.27 17.59 -8.13
N LYS A 68 -3.07 17.76 -8.70
CA LYS A 68 -1.93 18.45 -8.04
C LYS A 68 -1.56 17.82 -6.70
N GLY A 69 -1.68 16.51 -6.56
CA GLY A 69 -1.25 15.78 -5.37
C GLY A 69 0.26 15.84 -5.21
N ASN A 70 0.72 16.53 -4.17
CA ASN A 70 2.15 16.63 -3.86
C ASN A 70 2.53 15.63 -2.76
N ILE A 71 3.32 14.63 -3.14
CA ILE A 71 3.84 13.61 -2.23
C ILE A 71 5.32 13.87 -2.00
N THR A 72 5.69 14.03 -0.73
CA THR A 72 7.07 14.17 -0.27
C THR A 72 7.58 12.85 0.28
N PHE A 73 8.90 12.69 0.31
CA PHE A 73 9.53 11.43 0.70
C PHE A 73 10.75 11.67 1.58
N SER A 74 11.06 10.73 2.46
CA SER A 74 12.28 10.78 3.27
C SER A 74 12.73 9.37 3.67
N GLY A 75 13.91 9.28 4.30
CA GLY A 75 14.46 8.01 4.80
C GLY A 75 15.42 7.36 3.81
N ASP A 76 15.46 6.03 3.82
CA ASP A 76 16.45 5.23 3.11
C ASP A 76 16.21 5.23 1.59
N ARG A 77 17.32 5.13 0.84
CA ARG A 77 17.27 4.93 -0.61
C ARG A 77 16.96 3.47 -0.91
N ILE A 78 15.94 3.24 -1.72
CA ILE A 78 15.61 1.92 -2.26
C ILE A 78 16.00 1.87 -3.75
N PRO A 79 16.69 0.80 -4.21
CA PRO A 79 17.02 0.62 -5.62
C PRO A 79 15.79 0.40 -6.50
N SER A 80 15.94 0.62 -7.81
CA SER A 80 14.93 0.23 -8.79
C SER A 80 14.93 -1.29 -8.99
N ASP A 81 13.78 -1.84 -9.37
CA ASP A 81 13.60 -3.26 -9.72
C ASP A 81 13.90 -4.27 -8.59
N GLU A 82 14.08 -3.80 -7.36
CA GLU A 82 14.42 -4.64 -6.19
C GLU A 82 13.16 -5.25 -5.57
N SER A 83 13.13 -6.59 -5.49
CA SER A 83 12.06 -7.32 -4.81
C SER A 83 12.12 -7.18 -3.29
N ALA A 84 10.97 -6.92 -2.68
CA ALA A 84 10.87 -6.68 -1.25
C ALA A 84 9.52 -7.13 -0.66
N VAL A 85 9.51 -7.40 0.64
CA VAL A 85 8.27 -7.36 1.43
C VAL A 85 8.07 -5.92 1.88
N VAL A 86 6.93 -5.33 1.55
CA VAL A 86 6.63 -3.93 1.93
C VAL A 86 5.64 -3.95 3.09
N ILE A 87 6.00 -3.36 4.22
CA ILE A 87 5.09 -3.18 5.36
C ILE A 87 4.71 -1.71 5.48
N SER A 88 3.45 -1.44 5.84
CA SER A 88 2.96 -0.06 5.98
C SER A 88 1.90 0.06 7.07
N ASN A 89 1.77 1.26 7.64
CA ASN A 89 0.57 1.63 8.37
C ASN A 89 -0.62 1.79 7.41
N HIS A 90 -1.85 1.65 7.91
CA HIS A 90 -3.08 1.61 7.13
C HIS A 90 -4.14 2.59 7.66
N ARG A 91 -4.36 3.67 6.91
CA ARG A 91 -5.19 4.81 7.30
C ARG A 91 -6.41 4.96 6.41
N SER A 92 -6.23 4.89 5.10
CA SER A 92 -7.30 5.16 4.14
C SER A 92 -7.12 4.36 2.86
N PHE A 93 -8.12 4.44 1.97
CA PHE A 93 -7.93 4.02 0.59
C PHE A 93 -6.79 4.80 -0.09
N THR A 94 -6.52 6.03 0.35
CA THR A 94 -5.43 6.88 -0.14
C THR A 94 -4.05 6.24 -0.06
N ASP A 95 -3.86 5.27 0.84
CA ASP A 95 -2.57 4.62 1.07
C ASP A 95 -2.01 3.98 -0.20
N PHE A 96 -2.87 3.52 -1.11
CA PHE A 96 -2.45 2.98 -2.40
C PHE A 96 -1.68 4.01 -3.24
N TYR A 97 -2.11 5.27 -3.27
CA TYR A 97 -1.43 6.33 -4.01
C TYR A 97 -0.04 6.63 -3.45
N MET A 98 0.10 6.51 -2.12
CA MET A 98 1.38 6.73 -1.44
C MET A 98 2.38 5.63 -1.79
N LEU A 99 1.92 4.38 -1.75
CA LEU A 99 2.73 3.22 -2.16
C LEU A 99 3.08 3.26 -3.65
N HIS A 100 2.10 3.56 -4.51
CA HIS A 100 2.31 3.63 -5.95
C HIS A 100 3.27 4.76 -6.34
N ALA A 101 3.25 5.90 -5.63
CA ALA A 101 4.19 6.98 -5.87
C ALA A 101 5.65 6.53 -5.67
N VAL A 102 5.91 5.75 -4.62
CA VAL A 102 7.23 5.14 -4.41
C VAL A 102 7.50 4.07 -5.47
N ALA A 103 6.54 3.19 -5.75
CA ALA A 103 6.69 2.08 -6.71
C ALA A 103 7.01 2.55 -8.14
N ILE A 104 6.36 3.61 -8.63
CA ILE A 104 6.65 4.18 -9.96
C ILE A 104 8.09 4.66 -10.05
N ARG A 105 8.57 5.38 -9.02
CA ARG A 105 9.93 5.92 -8.95
C ARG A 105 11.01 4.82 -8.89
N ARG A 106 10.61 3.58 -8.62
CA ARG A 106 11.48 2.40 -8.53
C ARG A 106 11.19 1.33 -9.57
N ASN A 107 10.38 1.62 -10.58
CA ASN A 107 9.97 0.68 -11.62
C ASN A 107 9.23 -0.57 -11.09
N MET A 108 8.59 -0.48 -9.93
CA MET A 108 7.92 -1.59 -9.25
C MET A 108 6.39 -1.57 -9.33
N LEU A 109 5.79 -0.54 -9.94
CA LEU A 109 4.33 -0.40 -10.07
C LEU A 109 3.60 -1.67 -10.59
N PRO A 110 4.00 -2.30 -11.71
CA PRO A 110 3.37 -3.56 -12.18
C PRO A 110 3.52 -4.74 -11.20
N HIS A 111 4.54 -4.66 -10.35
CA HIS A 111 5.03 -5.74 -9.50
C HIS A 111 4.49 -5.66 -8.07
N VAL A 112 3.65 -4.67 -7.75
CA VAL A 112 3.01 -4.54 -6.44
C VAL A 112 1.85 -5.52 -6.29
N LYS A 113 1.91 -6.38 -5.26
CA LYS A 113 0.87 -7.34 -4.88
C LYS A 113 0.47 -7.13 -3.42
N TYR A 114 -0.82 -6.86 -3.21
CA TYR A 114 -1.36 -6.58 -1.89
C TYR A 114 -1.97 -7.82 -1.25
N PHE A 115 -1.80 -7.95 0.06
CA PHE A 115 -2.73 -8.73 0.88
C PHE A 115 -4.09 -8.02 0.91
N ALA A 116 -5.08 -8.61 0.21
CA ALA A 116 -6.42 -8.07 0.05
C ALA A 116 -7.45 -8.92 0.82
N LYS A 117 -8.55 -8.30 1.27
CA LYS A 117 -9.65 -9.04 1.89
C LYS A 117 -10.32 -9.93 0.84
N ASP A 118 -10.53 -11.21 1.15
CA ASP A 118 -11.11 -12.20 0.22
C ASP A 118 -12.43 -11.74 -0.40
N SER A 119 -13.28 -11.04 0.36
CA SER A 119 -14.55 -10.52 -0.14
C SER A 119 -14.41 -9.52 -1.30
N LEU A 120 -13.24 -8.89 -1.49
CA LEU A 120 -13.00 -7.94 -2.57
C LEU A 120 -12.97 -8.60 -3.96
N LYS A 121 -12.71 -9.92 -4.03
CA LYS A 121 -12.70 -10.66 -5.31
C LYS A 121 -14.08 -10.69 -5.99
N TYR A 122 -15.14 -10.50 -5.21
CA TYR A 122 -16.53 -10.53 -5.69
C TYR A 122 -17.04 -9.17 -6.20
N ILE A 123 -16.22 -8.11 -6.13
CA ILE A 123 -16.59 -6.83 -6.72
C ILE A 123 -16.47 -6.96 -8.25
N PRO A 124 -17.54 -6.74 -9.04
CA PRO A 124 -17.49 -6.87 -10.49
C PRO A 124 -16.39 -6.00 -11.11
N PHE A 125 -15.68 -6.56 -12.10
CA PHE A 125 -14.55 -5.95 -12.83
C PHE A 125 -13.29 -5.68 -11.97
N PHE A 126 -13.43 -5.02 -10.83
CA PHE A 126 -12.32 -4.71 -9.94
C PHE A 126 -11.76 -5.94 -9.24
N GLY A 127 -12.62 -6.78 -8.64
CA GLY A 127 -12.22 -7.99 -7.94
C GLY A 127 -11.58 -9.01 -8.88
N PHE A 128 -12.19 -9.20 -10.06
CA PHE A 128 -11.68 -10.08 -11.11
C PHE A 128 -10.34 -9.59 -11.66
N GLY A 129 -10.24 -8.30 -12.00
CA GLY A 129 -8.98 -7.71 -12.47
C GLY A 129 -7.85 -7.84 -11.45
N MET A 130 -8.11 -7.55 -10.18
CA MET A 130 -7.15 -7.74 -9.09
C MET A 130 -6.70 -9.20 -8.94
N TRP A 131 -7.60 -10.17 -9.15
CA TRP A 131 -7.25 -11.59 -9.13
C TRP A 131 -6.29 -11.96 -10.26
N LEU A 132 -6.57 -11.54 -11.49
CA LEU A 132 -5.67 -11.79 -12.62
C LEU A 132 -4.34 -11.02 -12.51
N MET A 133 -4.33 -9.87 -11.83
CA MET A 133 -3.12 -9.11 -11.48
C MET A 133 -2.29 -9.76 -10.36
N GLY A 134 -2.71 -10.91 -9.81
CA GLY A 134 -1.96 -11.67 -8.81
C GLY A 134 -2.03 -11.10 -7.39
N MET A 135 -3.09 -10.37 -7.04
CA MET A 135 -3.30 -9.93 -5.65
C MET A 135 -3.52 -11.12 -4.70
N ILE A 136 -3.07 -10.97 -3.45
CA ILE A 136 -3.06 -12.04 -2.45
C ILE A 136 -4.32 -11.92 -1.60
N PHE A 137 -5.40 -12.58 -2.01
CA PHE A 137 -6.65 -12.58 -1.25
C PHE A 137 -6.57 -13.48 -0.01
N ILE A 138 -6.94 -12.93 1.15
CA ILE A 138 -6.95 -13.62 2.45
C ILE A 138 -8.29 -13.46 3.17
N LYS A 139 -8.75 -14.54 3.80
CA LYS A 139 -9.96 -14.59 4.63
C LYS A 139 -9.74 -14.03 6.04
N ARG A 140 -8.48 -13.75 6.41
CA ARG A 140 -8.05 -13.32 7.75
C ARG A 140 -8.26 -14.41 8.80
N ASN A 141 -8.25 -15.66 8.34
CA ASN A 141 -8.28 -16.84 9.18
C ASN A 141 -7.11 -17.72 8.73
N TRP A 142 -6.08 -17.80 9.57
CA TRP A 142 -4.83 -18.47 9.25
C TRP A 142 -5.02 -19.91 8.76
N THR A 143 -5.88 -20.68 9.44
CA THR A 143 -6.14 -22.09 9.12
C THR A 143 -6.72 -22.25 7.71
N GLN A 144 -7.49 -21.27 7.23
CA GLN A 144 -8.04 -21.29 5.87
C GLN A 144 -7.07 -20.73 4.82
N ASP A 145 -6.23 -19.78 5.21
CA ASP A 145 -5.35 -19.04 4.29
C ASP A 145 -4.00 -19.76 4.04
N GLU A 146 -3.52 -20.56 4.99
CA GLU A 146 -2.17 -21.15 4.97
C GLU A 146 -1.87 -21.94 3.68
N GLY A 147 -2.79 -22.83 3.28
CA GLY A 147 -2.61 -23.67 2.09
C GLY A 147 -2.52 -22.86 0.79
N GLN A 148 -3.35 -21.80 0.67
CA GLN A 148 -3.32 -20.89 -0.47
C GLN A 148 -2.04 -20.06 -0.49
N LEU A 149 -1.62 -19.53 0.66
CA LEU A 149 -0.38 -18.75 0.79
C LEU A 149 0.84 -19.57 0.42
N LYS A 150 0.93 -20.84 0.85
CA LYS A 150 2.01 -21.75 0.44
C LYS A 150 2.09 -21.90 -1.09
N LYS A 151 0.96 -22.02 -1.78
CA LYS A 151 0.91 -22.11 -3.26
C LYS A 151 1.36 -20.80 -3.93
N ILE A 152 0.94 -19.65 -3.38
CA ILE A 152 1.35 -18.32 -3.87
C ILE A 152 2.85 -18.15 -3.71
N PHE A 153 3.41 -18.40 -2.53
CA PHE A 153 4.85 -18.28 -2.29
C PHE A 153 5.68 -19.27 -3.10
N LYS A 154 5.18 -20.49 -3.35
CA LYS A 154 5.82 -21.45 -4.28
C LYS A 154 5.89 -20.87 -5.70
N THR A 155 4.87 -20.14 -6.12
CA THR A 155 4.81 -19.49 -7.43
C THR A 155 5.80 -18.33 -7.52
N ILE A 156 5.82 -17.46 -6.49
CA ILE A 156 6.78 -16.34 -6.39
C ILE A 156 8.21 -16.85 -6.46
N LYS A 157 8.54 -17.90 -5.70
CA LYS A 157 9.86 -18.54 -5.69
C LYS A 157 10.26 -19.09 -7.06
N ARG A 158 9.34 -19.77 -7.74
CA ARG A 158 9.60 -20.43 -9.02
C ARG A 158 9.89 -19.45 -10.14
N TYR A 159 9.10 -18.38 -10.25
CA TYR A 159 9.25 -17.43 -11.35
C TYR A 159 10.30 -16.36 -11.09
N ALA A 160 10.64 -16.12 -9.82
CA ALA A 160 11.63 -15.12 -9.40
C ALA A 160 11.48 -13.76 -10.11
N ALA A 161 10.24 -13.38 -10.43
CA ALA A 161 9.93 -12.10 -11.05
C ALA A 161 10.05 -10.99 -10.00
N PRO A 162 10.41 -9.75 -10.39
CA PRO A 162 10.33 -8.61 -9.50
C PRO A 162 8.95 -8.55 -8.82
N ILE A 163 8.94 -8.39 -7.49
CA ILE A 163 7.71 -8.37 -6.70
C ILE A 163 7.84 -7.52 -5.44
N TRP A 164 6.83 -6.70 -5.19
CA TRP A 164 6.58 -6.10 -3.88
C TRP A 164 5.37 -6.76 -3.24
N VAL A 165 5.60 -7.52 -2.17
CA VAL A 165 4.52 -8.13 -1.38
C VAL A 165 4.12 -7.17 -0.28
N VAL A 166 3.03 -6.43 -0.48
CA VAL A 166 2.57 -5.38 0.43
C VAL A 166 1.66 -5.96 1.51
N ASN A 167 2.07 -5.74 2.77
CA ASN A 167 1.32 -6.10 3.96
C ASN A 167 1.06 -4.87 4.85
N PHE A 168 -0.21 -4.48 4.91
CA PHE A 168 -0.70 -3.57 5.95
C PHE A 168 -0.83 -4.34 7.26
N VAL A 169 0.25 -4.40 8.05
CA VAL A 169 0.39 -5.35 9.18
C VAL A 169 -0.65 -5.10 10.29
N GLU A 170 -1.21 -3.90 10.40
CA GLU A 170 -2.36 -3.59 11.28
C GLU A 170 -3.60 -4.46 10.96
N GLY A 171 -3.68 -4.98 9.73
CA GLY A 171 -4.74 -5.86 9.23
C GLY A 171 -6.07 -5.15 8.95
N THR A 172 -6.19 -3.87 9.26
CA THR A 172 -7.39 -3.07 9.04
C THR A 172 -7.08 -1.58 9.08
N ARG A 173 -7.90 -0.75 8.42
CA ARG A 173 -7.78 0.70 8.52
C ARG A 173 -8.09 1.16 9.94
N LEU A 174 -7.27 2.07 10.45
CA LEU A 174 -7.47 2.67 11.76
C LEU A 174 -8.76 3.52 11.80
N THR A 175 -9.51 3.32 12.88
CA THR A 175 -10.63 4.18 13.29
C THR A 175 -10.48 4.46 14.77
N GLN A 176 -11.07 5.54 15.29
CA GLN A 176 -10.93 5.90 16.70
C GLN A 176 -11.35 4.76 17.63
N LYS A 177 -12.47 4.09 17.32
CA LYS A 177 -12.95 2.91 18.04
C LYS A 177 -11.91 1.78 18.07
N LYS A 178 -11.32 1.43 16.92
CA LYS A 178 -10.31 0.35 16.85
C LYS A 178 -9.00 0.72 17.55
N LEU A 179 -8.64 2.00 17.53
CA LEU A 179 -7.48 2.49 18.27
C LEU A 179 -7.69 2.29 19.77
N GLN A 180 -8.85 2.70 20.31
CA GLN A 180 -9.21 2.47 21.71
C GLN A 180 -9.22 0.97 22.08
N GLU A 181 -9.82 0.12 21.25
CA GLU A 181 -9.80 -1.34 21.41
C GLU A 181 -8.38 -1.90 21.40
N SER A 182 -7.53 -1.45 20.46
CA SER A 182 -6.14 -1.86 20.36
C SER A 182 -5.32 -1.43 21.57
N GLN A 183 -5.56 -0.22 22.10
CA GLN A 183 -4.88 0.29 23.29
C GLN A 183 -5.34 -0.45 24.56
N ALA A 184 -6.62 -0.79 24.68
CA ALA A 184 -7.13 -1.61 25.78
C ALA A 184 -6.49 -3.00 25.77
N PHE A 185 -6.44 -3.65 24.59
CA PHE A 185 -5.75 -4.93 24.42
C PHE A 185 -4.25 -4.83 24.75
N ALA A 186 -3.60 -3.72 24.37
CA ALA A 186 -2.19 -3.49 24.68
C ALA A 186 -1.95 -3.44 26.20
N ARG A 187 -2.78 -2.67 26.93
CA ARG A 187 -2.71 -2.54 28.39
C ARG A 187 -2.89 -3.86 29.11
N ASP A 188 -3.90 -4.64 28.72
CA ASP A 188 -4.22 -5.95 29.31
C ASP A 188 -3.04 -6.95 29.19
N ARG A 189 -2.26 -6.84 28.12
CA ARG A 189 -1.16 -7.77 27.83
C ARG A 189 0.24 -7.21 28.05
N GLY A 190 0.36 -6.02 28.66
CA GLY A 190 1.65 -5.35 28.87
C GLY A 190 2.41 -5.05 27.57
N LEU A 191 1.69 -4.83 26.47
CA LEU A 191 2.28 -4.46 25.17
C LEU A 191 2.38 -2.93 25.04
N PRO A 192 3.26 -2.42 24.16
CA PRO A 192 3.37 -0.99 23.88
C PRO A 192 2.04 -0.36 23.45
N ILE A 193 1.71 0.81 24.02
CA ILE A 193 0.48 1.54 23.71
C ILE A 193 0.78 2.57 22.62
N LEU A 194 0.36 2.27 21.39
CA LEU A 194 0.53 3.15 20.24
C LEU A 194 -0.54 4.25 20.22
N GLN A 195 -0.17 5.47 19.80
CA GLN A 195 -1.06 6.64 19.79
C GLN A 195 -1.65 6.93 18.40
N ASN A 196 -0.93 6.58 17.33
CA ASN A 196 -1.27 6.92 15.96
C ASN A 196 -1.58 5.68 15.10
N LEU A 197 -1.27 4.48 15.60
CA LEU A 197 -1.33 3.19 14.90
C LEU A 197 -2.06 2.11 15.71
N LEU A 198 -2.53 1.07 15.02
CA LEU A 198 -2.98 -0.17 15.67
C LEU A 198 -1.80 -1.12 15.90
N LEU A 199 -1.94 -1.99 16.91
CA LEU A 199 -0.95 -3.05 17.13
C LEU A 199 -0.87 -4.01 15.92
N PRO A 200 0.33 -4.39 15.47
CA PRO A 200 0.51 -5.31 14.34
C PRO A 200 -0.10 -6.69 14.55
N ARG A 201 -0.79 -7.20 13.51
CA ARG A 201 -1.19 -8.61 13.38
C ARG A 201 -0.11 -9.38 12.64
N THR A 202 0.81 -9.96 13.39
CA THR A 202 2.14 -10.39 12.90
C THR A 202 2.15 -11.67 12.06
N LYS A 203 1.17 -12.57 12.21
CA LYS A 203 1.19 -13.92 11.58
C LYS A 203 1.43 -13.89 10.06
N GLY A 204 0.72 -13.02 9.34
CA GLY A 204 0.86 -12.90 7.88
C GLY A 204 2.23 -12.37 7.45
N PHE A 205 2.81 -11.46 8.24
CA PHE A 205 4.17 -10.94 8.03
C PHE A 205 5.21 -12.03 8.28
N VAL A 206 5.15 -12.71 9.44
CA VAL A 206 6.07 -13.80 9.81
C VAL A 206 6.07 -14.89 8.75
N ALA A 207 4.88 -15.33 8.31
CA ALA A 207 4.74 -16.32 7.25
C ALA A 207 5.38 -15.88 5.91
N CYS A 208 5.20 -14.60 5.55
CA CYS A 208 5.78 -14.03 4.34
C CYS A 208 7.31 -14.06 4.39
N ILE A 209 7.91 -13.56 5.47
CA ILE A 209 9.37 -13.56 5.65
C ILE A 209 9.91 -14.98 5.66
N ARG A 210 9.31 -15.93 6.39
CA ARG A 210 9.76 -17.33 6.39
C ARG A 210 9.77 -17.96 5.01
N GLN A 211 8.73 -17.70 4.21
CA GLN A 211 8.58 -18.30 2.89
C GLN A 211 9.47 -17.68 1.82
N LEU A 212 9.84 -16.40 1.99
CA LEU A 212 10.63 -15.61 1.05
C LEU A 212 12.09 -15.45 1.48
N ARG A 213 12.46 -15.79 2.72
CA ARG A 213 13.85 -15.88 3.16
C ARG A 213 14.62 -16.85 2.25
N ASN A 214 15.87 -16.52 1.93
CA ASN A 214 16.73 -17.26 1.01
C ASN A 214 16.19 -17.32 -0.45
N THR A 215 15.45 -16.30 -0.87
CA THR A 215 15.00 -16.15 -2.26
C THR A 215 15.56 -14.85 -2.86
N HIS A 216 15.11 -14.49 -4.06
CA HIS A 216 15.40 -13.20 -4.70
C HIS A 216 14.78 -12.00 -3.95
N VAL A 217 13.87 -12.23 -3.00
CA VAL A 217 13.34 -11.18 -2.10
C VAL A 217 14.30 -11.03 -0.93
N LYS A 218 15.06 -9.94 -0.90
CA LYS A 218 16.16 -9.74 0.06
C LYS A 218 15.89 -8.71 1.15
N TYR A 219 14.86 -7.88 1.00
CA TYR A 219 14.62 -6.76 1.88
C TYR A 219 13.18 -6.68 2.39
N VAL A 220 13.04 -6.06 3.55
CA VAL A 220 11.78 -5.49 4.03
C VAL A 220 11.86 -3.98 3.91
N TYR A 221 10.90 -3.39 3.21
CA TYR A 221 10.72 -1.95 3.19
C TYR A 221 9.59 -1.57 4.13
N ASP A 222 9.90 -0.72 5.08
CA ASP A 222 8.95 -0.14 6.00
C ASP A 222 8.53 1.26 5.56
N PHE A 223 7.29 1.39 5.11
CA PHE A 223 6.71 2.66 4.70
C PHE A 223 5.86 3.25 5.82
N THR A 224 6.21 4.47 6.23
CA THR A 224 5.42 5.27 7.16
C THR A 224 4.69 6.34 6.36
N ILE A 225 3.39 6.13 6.19
CA ILE A 225 2.53 7.05 5.46
C ILE A 225 1.96 8.08 6.42
N ALA A 226 2.14 9.35 6.08
CA ALA A 226 1.57 10.48 6.79
C ALA A 226 0.70 11.35 5.88
N TYR A 227 -0.39 11.83 6.47
CA TYR A 227 -1.32 12.76 5.85
C TYR A 227 -1.44 13.98 6.75
N ARG A 228 -1.37 15.18 6.19
CA ARG A 228 -1.67 16.40 6.93
C ARG A 228 -2.72 17.20 6.21
N HIS A 229 -3.72 17.66 6.93
CA HIS A 229 -4.70 18.60 6.44
C HIS A 229 -4.49 19.93 7.15
N ILE A 230 -4.40 21.05 6.42
CA ILE A 230 -4.06 22.37 6.99
C ILE A 230 -4.92 22.77 8.19
N LYS A 231 -6.21 22.40 8.19
CA LYS A 231 -7.14 22.70 9.30
C LYS A 231 -7.39 21.54 10.27
N LYS A 232 -7.20 20.30 9.84
CA LYS A 232 -7.60 19.11 10.63
C LYS A 232 -6.39 18.43 11.30
N GLY A 233 -5.18 18.86 10.97
CA GLY A 233 -3.96 18.32 11.53
C GLY A 233 -3.50 17.04 10.84
N LEU A 234 -2.69 16.28 11.57
CA LEU A 234 -2.06 15.05 11.10
C LEU A 234 -3.05 13.87 11.04
N GLN A 235 -2.71 12.88 10.23
CA GLN A 235 -3.42 11.61 10.07
C GLN A 235 -4.89 11.75 9.64
N CYS A 236 -5.18 12.81 8.88
CA CYS A 236 -6.48 13.12 8.28
C CYS A 236 -6.44 12.94 6.75
N PRO A 237 -6.39 11.70 6.23
CA PRO A 237 -6.38 11.45 4.79
C PRO A 237 -7.69 11.90 4.11
N PRO A 238 -7.64 12.31 2.83
CA PRO A 238 -8.85 12.45 2.03
C PRO A 238 -9.51 11.09 1.82
N ASN A 239 -10.82 11.07 1.60
CA ASN A 239 -11.53 9.86 1.19
C ASN A 239 -11.47 9.66 -0.33
N LEU A 240 -11.96 8.51 -0.82
CA LEU A 240 -11.95 8.17 -2.24
C LEU A 240 -12.66 9.22 -3.10
N LEU A 241 -13.84 9.69 -2.67
CA LEU A 241 -14.59 10.70 -3.42
C LEU A 241 -13.78 12.00 -3.55
N GLN A 242 -13.19 12.46 -2.45
CA GLN A 242 -12.36 13.68 -2.43
C GLN A 242 -11.15 13.57 -3.35
N ILE A 243 -10.50 12.40 -3.41
CA ILE A 243 -9.38 12.15 -4.32
C ILE A 243 -9.78 12.28 -5.79
N HIS A 244 -11.01 11.88 -6.14
CA HIS A 244 -11.45 11.84 -7.54
C HIS A 244 -12.32 13.03 -7.96
N SER A 245 -12.88 13.80 -7.03
CA SER A 245 -13.79 14.92 -7.33
C SER A 245 -13.14 16.30 -7.21
N LEU A 246 -12.07 16.42 -6.43
CA LEU A 246 -11.42 17.71 -6.18
C LEU A 246 -10.38 18.02 -7.28
N PRO A 247 -10.41 19.22 -7.88
CA PRO A 247 -9.44 19.60 -8.91
C PRO A 247 -8.03 19.82 -8.35
N ILE A 248 -7.94 20.16 -7.06
CA ILE A 248 -6.70 20.41 -6.35
C ILE A 248 -6.84 19.73 -5.00
N ILE A 249 -5.95 18.79 -4.72
CA ILE A 249 -5.89 18.06 -3.45
C ILE A 249 -4.82 18.64 -2.51
N THR A 250 -3.77 19.27 -3.07
CA THR A 250 -2.73 19.96 -2.31
C THR A 250 -2.62 21.43 -2.74
N PRO A 251 -2.92 22.41 -1.86
CA PRO A 251 -3.64 22.28 -0.57
C PRO A 251 -5.10 21.80 -0.74
N PRO A 252 -5.80 21.34 0.32
CA PRO A 252 -5.45 21.41 1.74
C PRO A 252 -4.77 20.17 2.33
N TRP A 253 -4.57 19.10 1.56
CA TRP A 253 -3.86 17.89 2.01
C TRP A 253 -2.42 17.87 1.54
N TYR A 254 -1.53 17.46 2.44
CA TYR A 254 -0.14 17.17 2.18
C TYR A 254 0.13 15.70 2.50
N PHE A 255 1.01 15.11 1.71
CA PHE A 255 1.28 13.68 1.72
C PHE A 255 2.77 13.43 1.91
N HIS A 256 3.10 12.46 2.77
CA HIS A 256 4.49 12.09 3.01
C HIS A 256 4.64 10.57 3.15
N VAL A 257 5.74 10.03 2.62
CA VAL A 257 6.15 8.65 2.83
C VAL A 257 7.59 8.62 3.33
N HIS A 258 7.77 8.19 4.57
CA HIS A 258 9.09 7.89 5.12
C HIS A 258 9.41 6.40 4.93
N VAL A 259 10.59 6.10 4.38
CA VAL A 259 11.01 4.75 4.01
C VAL A 259 12.16 4.30 4.90
N ARG A 260 12.08 3.08 5.44
CA ARG A 260 13.21 2.37 6.06
C ARG A 260 13.46 1.04 5.36
N LYS A 261 14.72 0.65 5.21
CA LYS A 261 15.13 -0.58 4.52
C LYS A 261 15.84 -1.52 5.50
N TYR A 262 15.36 -2.76 5.57
CA TYR A 262 15.94 -3.81 6.41
C TYR A 262 16.32 -5.02 5.55
N SER A 263 17.51 -5.59 5.75
CA SER A 263 17.85 -6.88 5.15
C SER A 263 17.05 -7.99 5.81
N ILE A 264 16.48 -8.90 5.02
CA ILE A 264 15.81 -10.09 5.56
C ILE A 264 16.81 -11.00 6.30
N GLU A 265 18.08 -10.98 5.89
CA GLU A 265 19.14 -11.79 6.50
C GLU A 265 19.38 -11.37 7.96
N ASP A 266 19.27 -10.08 8.27
CA ASP A 266 19.45 -9.51 9.62
C ASP A 266 18.23 -9.71 10.53
N LEU A 267 17.08 -10.12 9.97
CA LEU A 267 15.86 -10.34 10.76
C LEU A 267 15.95 -11.64 11.56
N PRO A 268 15.34 -11.69 12.76
CA PRO A 268 15.26 -12.92 13.54
C PRO A 268 14.69 -14.10 12.74
N SER A 269 15.30 -15.28 12.89
CA SER A 269 14.81 -16.51 12.26
C SER A 269 13.70 -17.18 13.07
N ASP A 270 13.69 -16.95 14.38
CA ASP A 270 12.62 -17.40 15.28
C ASP A 270 11.33 -16.60 15.06
N GLU A 271 10.18 -17.29 15.07
CA GLU A 271 8.89 -16.68 14.74
C GLU A 271 8.44 -15.65 15.78
N GLU A 272 8.66 -15.93 17.06
CA GLU A 272 8.24 -15.05 18.14
C GLU A 272 9.09 -13.79 18.17
N LYS A 273 10.41 -13.94 18.02
CA LYS A 273 11.34 -12.80 17.89
C LYS A 273 11.08 -11.98 16.63
N LEU A 274 10.71 -12.61 15.52
CA LEU A 274 10.34 -11.89 14.29
C LEU A 274 9.02 -11.14 14.44
N ALA A 275 8.05 -11.73 15.15
CA ALA A 275 6.81 -11.06 15.51
C ALA A 275 7.07 -9.86 16.44
N GLU A 276 7.99 -9.98 17.39
CA GLU A 276 8.36 -8.88 18.26
C GLU A 276 9.11 -7.78 17.51
N TRP A 277 10.01 -8.16 16.60
CA TRP A 277 10.70 -7.22 15.73
C TRP A 277 9.73 -6.32 14.96
N VAL A 278 8.69 -6.89 14.33
CA VAL A 278 7.74 -6.07 13.58
C VAL A 278 6.85 -5.20 14.50
N LYS A 279 6.59 -5.63 15.74
CA LYS A 279 5.94 -4.75 16.73
C LYS A 279 6.83 -3.57 17.09
N GLN A 280 8.12 -3.82 17.32
CA GLN A 280 9.10 -2.76 17.61
C GLN A 280 9.22 -1.76 16.45
N VAL A 281 9.26 -2.24 15.21
CA VAL A 281 9.22 -1.38 14.01
C VAL A 281 7.99 -0.45 14.02
N PHE A 282 6.85 -0.94 14.48
CA PHE A 282 5.63 -0.14 14.60
C PHE A 282 5.64 0.83 15.79
N VAL A 283 6.35 0.53 16.87
CA VAL A 283 6.61 1.50 17.96
C VAL A 283 7.42 2.68 17.42
N GLU A 284 8.50 2.40 16.69
CA GLU A 284 9.33 3.43 16.07
C GLU A 284 8.54 4.23 15.01
N LYS A 285 7.68 3.55 14.25
CA LYS A 285 6.78 4.19 13.29
C LYS A 285 5.80 5.14 13.97
N ASP A 286 5.23 4.73 15.11
CA ASP A 286 4.32 5.57 15.89
C ASP A 286 5.02 6.84 16.38
N ALA A 287 6.27 6.71 16.82
CA ALA A 287 7.10 7.84 17.23
C ALA A 287 7.43 8.79 16.08
N ILE A 288 7.70 8.29 14.86
CA ILE A 288 7.86 9.12 13.66
C ILE A 288 6.59 9.92 13.39
N LEU A 289 5.42 9.29 13.51
CA LEU A 289 4.15 9.98 13.32
C LEU A 289 3.89 11.02 14.42
N GLU A 290 4.34 10.76 15.64
CA GLU A 290 4.26 11.73 16.74
C GLU A 290 5.13 12.96 16.47
N ASP A 291 6.39 12.77 16.06
CA ASP A 291 7.29 13.87 15.66
C ASP A 291 6.70 14.67 14.49
N MET A 292 6.05 14.00 13.53
CA MET A 292 5.37 14.64 12.40
C MET A 292 4.21 15.56 12.78
N LYS A 293 3.67 15.46 14.01
CA LYS A 293 2.68 16.44 14.52
C LYS A 293 3.33 17.80 14.79
N ILE A 294 4.62 17.79 15.14
CA ILE A 294 5.40 18.98 15.50
C ILE A 294 6.19 19.48 14.28
N LYS A 295 6.76 18.58 13.47
CA LYS A 295 7.59 18.89 12.30
C LYS A 295 7.19 18.01 11.12
N TRP A 296 6.58 18.59 10.08
CA TRP A 296 6.01 17.80 8.97
C TRP A 296 7.07 16.92 8.26
N THR A 297 8.28 17.44 8.04
CA THR A 297 9.44 16.68 7.56
C THR A 297 10.72 17.17 8.23
N LYS A 298 11.83 16.39 8.18
CA LYS A 298 13.14 16.74 8.79
C LYS A 298 13.66 18.13 8.36
N CYS A 299 13.19 18.67 7.23
CA CYS A 299 13.63 19.94 6.67
C CYS A 299 12.58 21.07 6.77
N GLU A 300 11.36 20.82 7.27
CA GLU A 300 10.26 21.78 7.17
C GLU A 300 9.56 22.00 8.53
N LYS A 301 9.73 23.21 9.10
CA LYS A 301 8.87 23.68 10.20
C LYS A 301 7.48 23.99 9.66
N LEU A 302 6.44 23.84 10.50
CA LEU A 302 5.01 23.93 10.16
C LEU A 302 4.53 25.26 9.49
N GLY A 303 5.41 26.23 9.19
CA GLY A 303 5.11 27.53 8.58
C GLY A 303 5.73 27.80 7.20
N GLU A 304 6.62 26.95 6.69
CA GLU A 304 7.29 27.15 5.39
C GLU A 304 7.11 25.92 4.51
N ILE A 305 5.98 25.83 3.81
CA ILE A 305 5.80 24.84 2.76
C ILE A 305 6.42 25.44 1.49
N ARG A 306 7.75 25.33 1.37
CA ARG A 306 8.45 25.55 0.10
C ARG A 306 8.78 24.19 -0.49
N THR A 307 8.17 23.93 -1.64
CA THR A 307 8.47 22.77 -2.48
C THR A 307 9.90 22.82 -2.98
N GLU A 308 10.83 22.12 -2.33
CA GLU A 308 12.11 21.79 -2.93
C GLU A 308 12.50 20.31 -2.78
N LYS A 309 13.24 19.92 -3.81
CA LYS A 309 13.55 18.58 -4.28
C LYS A 309 14.23 17.71 -3.22
N TYR A 310 13.63 16.55 -2.96
CA TYR A 310 14.37 15.34 -2.62
C TYR A 310 13.88 14.21 -3.52
N PHE A 311 14.50 14.12 -4.69
CA PHE A 311 14.85 12.93 -5.48
C PHE A 311 15.57 13.38 -6.75
#